data_AF-D7DT31-F1
#
_entry.id   AF-D7DT31-F1
#
_cell.length_a   1.000
_cell.length_b   1.000
_cell.length_c   1.000
_cell.angle_alpha   90.00
_cell.angle_beta   90.00
_cell.angle_gamma   90.00
#
_symmetry.space_group_name_H-M   'P 1'
#
loop_
_entity.id
_entity.type
_entity.pdbx_description
1 polymer ?
#
loop_
_entity_poly.entity_id
_entity_poly.type
_entity_poly.pdbx_seq_one_letter_code
_entity_poly.pdbx_strand_id
1 'polypeptide(L)'
;MTSKKILNKLSTEEDKEELAIATLINNYTTMALIKADLEEATSKKKMLKLQNNVNDEILQICNELVQYMISKELNEMEYLGILVKVDKETKKISFEPNPNYKY
;
A
#
# COMPACT_ATOMS: atom_id res chain seq x y z
N MET A 1 -8.03 -15.50 14.40
CA MET A 1 -6.61 -15.88 14.29
C MET A 1 -5.85 -14.65 13.88
N THR A 2 -4.95 -14.14 14.72
CA THR A 2 -4.19 -12.91 14.45
C THR A 2 -3.10 -13.17 13.41
N SER A 3 -2.85 -12.18 12.55
CA SER A 3 -1.86 -12.24 11.44
C SER A 3 -0.48 -12.74 11.88
N LYS A 4 -0.12 -12.57 13.17
CA LYS A 4 1.07 -13.17 13.81
C LYS A 4 1.18 -14.70 13.68
N LYS A 5 0.08 -15.45 13.62
CA LYS A 5 0.12 -16.92 13.48
C LYS A 5 0.36 -17.40 12.05
N ILE A 6 0.10 -16.56 11.05
CA ILE A 6 0.31 -16.89 9.63
C ILE A 6 1.78 -16.67 9.25
N LEU A 7 2.40 -15.62 9.79
CA LEU A 7 3.84 -15.30 9.61
C LEU A 7 4.80 -16.44 10.00
N ASN A 8 4.44 -17.29 10.97
CA ASN A 8 5.27 -18.42 11.41
C ASN A 8 5.19 -19.68 10.52
N LYS A 9 4.36 -19.69 9.46
CA LYS A 9 4.20 -20.83 8.55
C LYS A 9 4.82 -20.63 7.16
N LEU A 10 5.37 -19.45 6.88
CA LEU A 10 6.07 -19.15 5.63
C LEU A 10 7.48 -19.74 5.72
N SER A 11 7.83 -20.61 4.77
CA SER A 11 8.96 -21.53 4.91
C SER A 11 10.29 -20.93 4.43
N THR A 12 10.25 -19.75 3.80
CA THR A 12 11.43 -18.99 3.34
C THR A 12 11.31 -17.51 3.76
N GLU A 13 12.43 -16.77 3.75
CA GLU A 13 12.41 -15.31 3.97
C GLU A 13 11.74 -14.57 2.81
N GLU A 14 11.85 -15.09 1.59
CA GLU A 14 11.17 -14.56 0.40
C GLU A 14 9.64 -14.56 0.56
N ASP A 15 9.07 -15.67 1.04
CA ASP A 15 7.63 -15.79 1.32
C ASP A 15 7.14 -14.72 2.32
N LYS A 16 7.97 -14.38 3.32
CA LYS A 16 7.64 -13.35 4.33
C LYS A 16 7.72 -11.96 3.76
N GLU A 17 8.70 -11.69 2.90
CA GLU A 17 8.82 -10.42 2.19
C GLU A 17 7.63 -10.19 1.26
N GLU A 18 7.26 -11.19 0.47
CA GLU A 18 6.08 -11.12 -0.40
C GLU A 18 4.80 -10.84 0.39
N LEU A 19 4.61 -11.53 1.54
CA LEU A 19 3.46 -11.26 2.41
C LEU A 19 3.49 -9.84 2.99
N ALA A 20 4.67 -9.31 3.34
CA ALA A 20 4.81 -7.96 3.87
C ALA A 20 4.38 -6.92 2.82
N ILE A 21 4.84 -7.07 1.57
CA ILE A 21 4.47 -6.18 0.47
C ILE A 21 2.98 -6.27 0.17
N ALA A 22 2.44 -7.48 0.10
CA ALA A 22 1.00 -7.72 -0.09
C ALA A 22 0.17 -7.01 0.99
N THR A 23 0.64 -7.05 2.24
CA THR A 23 -0.01 -6.36 3.37
C THR A 23 0.03 -4.84 3.19
N LEU A 24 1.16 -4.27 2.76
CA LEU A 24 1.30 -2.83 2.51
C LEU A 24 0.35 -2.35 1.41
N ILE A 25 0.27 -3.07 0.28
CA ILE A 25 -0.62 -2.70 -0.84
C ILE A 25 -2.09 -2.78 -0.42
N ASN A 26 -2.47 -3.81 0.34
CA ASN A 26 -3.83 -3.94 0.84
C ASN A 26 -4.21 -2.82 1.82
N ASN A 27 -3.28 -2.44 2.71
CA ASN A 27 -3.48 -1.32 3.64
C ASN A 27 -3.64 0.00 2.90
N TYR A 28 -2.79 0.27 1.89
CA TYR A 28 -2.90 1.47 1.06
C TYR A 28 -4.28 1.55 0.40
N THR A 29 -4.73 0.46 -0.24
CA THR A 29 -6.01 0.41 -0.95
C THR A 29 -7.18 0.68 0.00
N THR A 30 -7.14 0.08 1.19
CA THR A 30 -8.18 0.30 2.21
C THR A 30 -8.20 1.76 2.69
N MET A 31 -7.04 2.35 2.95
CA MET A 31 -6.93 3.74 3.38
C MET A 31 -7.35 4.73 2.29
N ALA A 32 -7.05 4.44 1.03
CA ALA A 32 -7.49 5.26 -0.10
C ALA A 32 -9.02 5.30 -0.20
N LEU A 33 -9.70 4.17 0.01
CA LEU A 33 -11.17 4.11 0.07
C LEU A 33 -11.73 4.92 1.25
N ILE A 34 -11.16 4.75 2.45
CA ILE A 34 -11.57 5.52 3.64
C ILE A 34 -11.38 7.02 3.39
N LYS A 35 -10.27 7.42 2.76
CA LYS A 35 -10.01 8.82 2.43
C LYS A 35 -11.08 9.39 1.50
N ALA A 36 -11.45 8.65 0.45
CA ALA A 36 -12.50 9.06 -0.48
C ALA A 36 -13.85 9.23 0.24
N ASP A 37 -14.24 8.27 1.08
CA ASP A 37 -15.47 8.34 1.88
C ASP A 37 -15.47 9.56 2.84
N LEU A 38 -14.31 9.90 3.40
CA LEU A 38 -14.15 11.07 4.27
C LEU A 38 -14.23 12.39 3.50
N GLU A 39 -13.80 12.43 2.24
CA GLU A 39 -13.91 13.62 1.40
C GLU A 39 -15.37 13.94 1.05
N GLU A 40 -16.23 12.93 0.98
CA GLU A 40 -17.66 13.06 0.69
C GLU A 40 -18.53 13.33 1.92
N ALA A 41 -18.00 13.14 3.14
CA ALA A 41 -18.78 13.28 4.37
C ALA A 41 -19.06 14.76 4.76
N THR A 42 -20.24 15.02 5.35
CA THR A 42 -20.76 16.38 5.61
C THR A 42 -20.34 16.97 6.98
N SER A 43 -19.60 16.22 7.80
CA SER A 43 -19.27 16.54 9.21
C SER A 43 -17.83 17.06 9.38
N LYS A 44 -17.64 18.37 9.61
CA LYS A 44 -16.36 19.06 9.32
C LYS A 44 -15.14 18.76 10.21
N LYS A 45 -15.24 18.78 11.54
CA LYS A 45 -14.04 18.86 12.43
C LYS A 45 -13.39 17.51 12.76
N LYS A 46 -14.18 16.48 13.08
CA LYS A 46 -13.67 15.14 13.39
C LYS A 46 -13.17 14.41 12.13
N MET A 47 -13.84 14.64 11.02
CA MET A 47 -13.48 14.15 9.69
C MET A 47 -12.13 14.69 9.22
N LEU A 48 -11.89 16.00 9.36
CA LEU A 48 -10.60 16.58 8.97
C LEU A 48 -9.42 15.97 9.75
N LYS A 49 -9.61 15.70 11.05
CA LYS A 49 -8.59 15.01 11.85
C LYS A 49 -8.36 13.58 11.37
N LEU A 50 -9.44 12.86 11.03
CA LEU A 50 -9.33 11.49 10.52
C LEU A 50 -8.68 11.46 9.13
N GLN A 51 -9.02 12.41 8.26
CA GLN A 51 -8.43 12.54 6.93
C GLN A 51 -6.93 12.80 7.01
N ASN A 52 -6.48 13.67 7.94
CA ASN A 52 -5.05 13.89 8.17
C ASN A 52 -4.35 12.61 8.64
N ASN A 53 -4.93 11.90 9.61
CA ASN A 53 -4.37 10.62 10.06
C ASN A 53 -4.27 9.61 8.90
N VAL A 54 -5.31 9.49 8.08
CA VAL A 54 -5.33 8.59 6.92
C VAL A 54 -4.27 8.99 5.89
N ASN A 55 -4.08 10.30 5.65
CA ASN A 55 -3.01 10.79 4.77
C ASN A 55 -1.61 10.43 5.30
N ASP A 56 -1.39 10.58 6.61
CA ASP A 56 -0.11 10.23 7.23
C ASP A 56 0.18 8.72 7.14
N GLU A 57 -0.83 7.88 7.37
CA GLU A 57 -0.71 6.41 7.22
C GLU A 57 -0.44 6.01 5.76
N ILE A 58 -1.13 6.61 4.80
CA ILE A 58 -0.86 6.42 3.37
C ILE A 58 0.59 6.78 3.04
N LEU A 59 1.07 7.93 3.53
CA LEU A 59 2.44 8.38 3.28
C LEU A 59 3.46 7.40 3.85
N GLN A 60 3.21 6.87 5.05
CA GLN A 60 4.08 5.87 5.66
C GLN A 60 4.14 4.59 4.82
N ILE A 61 2.99 4.05 4.40
CA ILE A 61 2.92 2.85 3.57
C ILE A 61 3.67 3.06 2.24
N CYS A 62 3.49 4.21 1.59
CA CYS A 62 4.21 4.57 0.38
C CYS A 62 5.73 4.60 0.59
N ASN A 63 6.20 5.20 1.70
CA ASN A 63 7.63 5.24 2.00
C ASN A 63 8.22 3.85 2.21
N GLU A 64 7.53 2.97 2.93
CA GLU A 64 7.98 1.58 3.15
C GLU A 64 8.09 0.81 1.82
N LEU A 65 7.09 0.96 0.94
CA LEU A 65 7.12 0.36 -0.41
C LEU A 65 8.27 0.90 -1.27
N VAL A 66 8.49 2.21 -1.27
CA VAL A 66 9.59 2.83 -2.04
C VAL A 66 10.96 2.32 -1.56
N GLN A 67 11.18 2.22 -0.25
CA GLN A 67 12.42 1.68 0.29
C GLN A 67 12.64 0.23 -0.12
N TYR A 68 11.58 -0.60 -0.05
CA TYR A 68 11.63 -1.98 -0.51
C TYR A 68 12.00 -2.05 -2.00
N MET A 69 11.27 -1.34 -2.86
CA MET A 69 11.52 -1.37 -4.31
C MET A 69 12.94 -0.89 -4.66
N ILE A 70 13.45 0.15 -4.00
CA ILE A 70 14.84 0.60 -4.16
C ILE A 70 15.83 -0.50 -3.75
N SER A 71 15.62 -1.14 -2.59
CA SER A 71 16.50 -2.20 -2.08
C SER A 71 16.57 -3.44 -2.98
N LYS A 72 15.51 -3.68 -3.75
CA LYS A 72 15.40 -4.79 -4.71
C LYS A 72 15.66 -4.33 -6.16
N GLU A 73 16.07 -3.08 -6.35
CA GLU A 73 16.30 -2.43 -7.64
C GLU A 73 15.07 -2.39 -8.58
N LEU A 74 13.87 -2.59 -8.04
CA LEU A 74 12.61 -2.61 -8.78
C LEU A 74 12.17 -1.20 -9.18
N ASN A 75 11.62 -1.07 -10.39
CA ASN A 75 10.97 0.15 -10.89
C ASN A 75 9.43 0.03 -10.85
N GLU A 76 8.93 -1.19 -10.99
CA GLU A 76 7.52 -1.50 -11.02
C GLU A 76 7.28 -2.87 -10.38
N MET A 77 6.09 -3.05 -9.82
CA MET A 77 5.62 -4.34 -9.35
C MET A 77 4.11 -4.45 -9.56
N GLU A 78 3.63 -5.66 -9.84
CA GLU A 78 2.20 -5.92 -9.99
C GLU A 78 1.70 -6.78 -8.82
N TYR A 79 0.58 -6.38 -8.23
CA TYR A 79 -0.09 -7.17 -7.20
C TYR A 79 -1.61 -7.08 -7.33
N LEU A 80 -2.28 -8.22 -7.49
CA LEU A 80 -3.75 -8.32 -7.63
C LEU A 80 -4.34 -7.35 -8.67
N GLY A 81 -3.66 -7.20 -9.82
CA GLY A 81 -4.08 -6.30 -10.88
C GLY A 81 -3.87 -4.81 -10.58
N ILE A 82 -3.10 -4.47 -9.55
CA ILE A 82 -2.60 -3.12 -9.29
C ILE A 82 -1.14 -3.07 -9.72
N LEU A 83 -0.84 -2.18 -10.66
CA LEU A 83 0.52 -1.84 -11.05
C LEU A 83 1.02 -0.70 -10.15
N VAL A 84 2.09 -0.99 -9.43
CA VAL A 84 2.76 -0.06 -8.52
C VAL A 84 4.06 0.38 -9.20
N LYS A 85 4.23 1.67 -9.44
CA LYS A 85 5.43 2.23 -10.08
C LYS A 85 6.15 3.13 -9.09
N VAL A 86 7.47 3.06 -9.06
CA VAL A 86 8.30 4.00 -8.31
C VAL A 86 9.09 4.88 -9.26
N ASP A 87 8.93 6.19 -9.10
CA ASP A 87 9.86 7.16 -9.66
C ASP A 87 11.09 7.23 -8.76
N LYS A 88 12.23 6.74 -9.25
CA LYS A 88 13.48 6.68 -8.48
C LYS A 88 14.12 8.05 -8.25
N GLU A 89 13.82 9.06 -9.08
CA GLU A 89 14.34 10.42 -8.90
C GLU A 89 13.56 11.16 -7.80
N THR A 90 12.24 11.05 -7.84
CA THR A 90 11.36 11.75 -6.88
C THR A 90 10.99 10.91 -5.66
N LYS A 91 11.33 9.62 -5.66
CA LYS A 91 10.95 8.61 -4.64
C LYS A 91 9.45 8.56 -4.40
N LYS A 92 8.66 8.83 -5.44
CA LYS A 92 7.20 8.79 -5.40
C LYS A 92 6.69 7.49 -5.98
N ILE A 93 5.58 7.01 -5.43
CA ILE A 93 4.90 5.82 -5.88
C ILE A 93 3.58 6.20 -6.55
N SER A 94 3.24 5.55 -7.67
CA SER A 94 1.91 5.61 -8.27
C SER A 94 1.28 4.23 -8.28
N PHE A 95 -0.03 4.20 -8.04
CA PHE A 95 -0.84 2.99 -8.07
C PHE A 95 -1.84 3.13 -9.22
N GLU A 96 -1.77 2.22 -10.18
CA GLU A 96 -2.62 2.23 -11.37
C GLU A 96 -3.25 0.84 -11.53
N PRO A 97 -4.53 0.74 -11.93
CA PRO A 97 -5.08 -0.54 -12.37
C PRO A 97 -4.25 -1.09 -13.53
N ASN A 98 -3.85 -2.36 -13.48
CA ASN A 98 -3.19 -3.00 -14.60
C ASN A 98 -4.23 -3.28 -15.70
N PRO A 99 -4.16 -2.62 -16.86
CA PRO A 99 -5.12 -2.83 -17.94
C PRO A 99 -5.07 -4.24 -18.55
N ASN A 100 -4.00 -4.99 -18.30
CA ASN A 100 -3.81 -6.35 -18.82
C ASN A 100 -4.23 -7.44 -17.82
N TYR A 101 -4.65 -7.08 -16.60
CA TYR A 101 -5.07 -8.05 -15.61
C TYR A 101 -6.41 -8.68 -16.04
N LYS A 102 -6.37 -9.97 -16.38
CA LYS A 102 -7.54 -10.78 -16.71
C LYS A 102 -7.78 -11.77 -15.57
N TYR A 103 -9.00 -11.73 -15.02
CA TYR A 103 -9.49 -12.59 -13.94
C TYR A 103 -9.35 -14.08 -14.26
#